data_AF-A0A6J8C455-F1
#
_entry.id   AF-A0A6J8C455-F1
#
_cell.length_a   1.000
_cell.length_b   1.000
_cell.length_c   1.000
_cell.angle_alpha   90.00
_cell.angle_beta   90.00
_cell.angle_gamma   90.00
#
_symmetry.space_group_name_H-M   'P 1'
#
loop_
_entity.id
_entity.type
_entity.pdbx_description
1 polymer ?
#
loop_
_entity_poly.entity_id
_entity_poly.type
_entity_poly.pdbx_seq_one_letter_code
_entity_poly.pdbx_strand_id
1 'polypeptide(L)'
;MKTEANNFGNDFINNHQNSTNINKMWEEFKDEIQKLTDKHIPQRTITHQHGYPWITIELRRMMRKRDRLYNKIKKTADNGKMRTAYKNLKHLVQKETRKCYWNYVSNIVAPDDKPNPKKCFSFLKCMRKETAGVPPLKHEGQTSNDTVDKSKHSNQCLLKTTKLKCQIWEIKNSTP
;
A
#
# COMPACT_ATOMS: atom_id res chain seq x y z
N MET A 1 4.55 -39.23 -1.27
CA MET A 1 5.91 -38.91 -1.77
C MET A 1 6.78 -40.14 -1.89
N LYS A 2 7.19 -40.82 -0.80
CA LYS A 2 8.11 -41.98 -0.88
C LYS A 2 7.58 -43.13 -1.74
N THR A 3 6.29 -43.46 -1.62
CA THR A 3 5.64 -44.52 -2.41
C THR A 3 5.55 -44.14 -3.89
N GLU A 4 5.07 -42.94 -4.21
CA GLU A 4 4.96 -42.43 -5.58
C GLU A 4 6.34 -42.30 -6.26
N ALA A 5 7.36 -41.84 -5.53
CA ALA A 5 8.74 -41.75 -6.04
C ALA A 5 9.37 -43.12 -6.30
N ASN A 6 9.11 -44.11 -5.44
CA ASN A 6 9.58 -45.48 -5.65
C ASN A 6 8.89 -46.14 -6.85
N ASN A 7 7.58 -45.91 -7.01
CA ASN A 7 6.85 -46.41 -8.17
C ASN A 7 7.39 -45.80 -9.47
N PHE A 8 7.59 -44.49 -9.50
CA PHE A 8 8.22 -43.83 -10.65
C PHE A 8 9.61 -44.37 -10.94
N GLY A 9 10.46 -44.58 -9.92
CA GLY A 9 11.80 -45.14 -10.11
C GLY A 9 11.76 -46.52 -10.77
N ASN A 10 10.84 -47.39 -10.37
CA ASN A 10 10.67 -48.70 -10.98
C ASN A 10 10.15 -48.59 -12.43
N ASP A 11 9.16 -47.74 -12.68
CA ASP A 11 8.61 -47.52 -14.03
C ASP A 11 9.66 -46.91 -14.97
N PHE A 12 10.48 -45.98 -14.47
CA PHE A 12 11.54 -45.31 -15.21
C PHE A 12 12.61 -46.31 -15.67
N ILE A 13 13.05 -47.23 -14.78
CA ILE A 13 14.03 -48.28 -15.10
C ILE A 13 13.45 -49.30 -16.09
N ASN A 14 12.16 -49.65 -15.97
CA ASN A 14 11.53 -50.63 -16.85
C ASN A 14 11.27 -50.08 -18.27
N ASN A 15 10.98 -48.78 -18.40
CA ASN A 15 10.61 -48.16 -19.67
C ASN A 15 11.81 -47.74 -20.53
N HIS A 16 13.01 -47.66 -19.95
CA HIS A 16 14.21 -47.17 -20.64
C HIS A 16 15.26 -48.26 -20.82
N GLN A 17 15.65 -48.50 -22.07
CA GLN A 17 16.75 -49.40 -22.44
C GLN A 17 17.99 -48.61 -22.87
N ASN A 18 19.13 -49.28 -23.03
CA ASN A 18 20.41 -48.64 -23.35
C ASN A 18 20.43 -47.82 -24.66
N SER A 19 19.43 -47.96 -25.54
CA SER A 19 19.31 -47.21 -26.80
C SER A 19 18.51 -45.90 -26.68
N THR A 20 17.93 -45.60 -25.52
CA THR A 20 17.09 -44.42 -25.35
C THR A 20 17.92 -43.13 -25.29
N ASN A 21 17.41 -42.05 -25.88
CA ASN A 21 18.10 -40.75 -25.89
C ASN A 21 18.19 -40.20 -24.46
N ILE A 22 19.42 -39.98 -23.98
CA ILE A 22 19.74 -39.52 -22.63
C ILE A 22 19.04 -38.19 -22.29
N ASN A 23 18.91 -37.28 -23.26
CA ASN A 23 18.26 -35.99 -23.02
C ASN A 23 16.78 -36.14 -22.68
N LYS A 24 16.09 -37.07 -23.37
CA LYS A 24 14.68 -37.35 -23.13
C LYS A 24 14.47 -37.98 -21.75
N MET A 25 15.37 -38.89 -21.36
CA MET A 25 15.36 -39.49 -20.02
C MET A 25 15.50 -38.44 -18.92
N TRP A 26 16.39 -37.47 -19.13
CA TRP A 26 16.61 -36.39 -18.17
C TRP A 26 15.40 -35.47 -18.05
N GLU A 27 14.75 -35.13 -19.16
CA GLU A 27 13.53 -34.31 -19.15
C GLU A 27 12.39 -35.01 -18.40
N GLU A 28 12.13 -36.28 -18.68
CA GLU A 28 11.10 -37.06 -17.98
C GLU A 28 11.37 -37.16 -16.47
N PHE A 29 12.62 -37.41 -16.09
CA PHE A 29 13.04 -37.44 -14.69
C PHE A 29 12.83 -36.10 -13.98
N LYS A 30 13.28 -35.02 -14.62
CA LYS A 30 13.15 -33.66 -14.07
C LYS A 30 11.68 -33.28 -13.89
N ASP A 31 10.85 -33.55 -14.89
CA ASP A 31 9.43 -33.20 -14.86
C ASP A 31 8.69 -33.97 -13.78
N GLU A 32 8.99 -35.26 -13.60
CA GLU A 32 8.33 -36.04 -12.55
C GLU A 32 8.74 -35.61 -11.14
N ILE A 33 10.02 -35.28 -10.93
CA ILE A 33 10.46 -34.69 -9.67
C ILE A 33 9.76 -33.35 -9.43
N GLN A 34 9.63 -32.51 -10.45
CA GLN A 34 8.94 -31.23 -10.33
C GLN A 34 7.48 -31.42 -9.92
N LYS A 35 6.75 -32.35 -10.57
CA LYS A 35 5.36 -32.70 -10.20
C LYS A 35 5.25 -33.20 -8.75
N LEU A 36 6.13 -34.11 -8.35
CA LEU A 36 6.14 -34.63 -6.97
C LEU A 36 6.41 -33.53 -5.96
N THR A 37 7.31 -32.60 -6.29
CA THR A 37 7.65 -31.43 -5.49
C THR A 37 6.43 -30.52 -5.33
N ASP A 38 5.76 -30.17 -6.43
CA ASP A 38 4.59 -29.27 -6.40
C ASP A 38 3.38 -29.90 -5.70
N LYS A 39 3.21 -31.24 -5.80
CA LYS A 39 2.11 -31.97 -5.16
C LYS A 39 2.30 -32.13 -3.64
N HIS A 40 3.52 -32.38 -3.18
CA HIS A 40 3.78 -32.77 -1.79
C HIS A 40 4.37 -31.66 -0.93
N ILE A 41 5.06 -30.68 -1.52
CA ILE A 41 5.63 -29.58 -0.77
C ILE A 41 4.58 -28.47 -0.70
N PRO A 42 4.06 -28.15 0.49
CA PRO A 42 3.16 -27.02 0.64
C PRO A 42 3.91 -25.74 0.32
N GLN A 43 3.55 -25.12 -0.81
CA GLN A 43 4.07 -23.81 -1.19
C GLN A 43 3.21 -22.74 -0.52
N ARG A 44 3.87 -21.73 0.06
CA ARG A 44 3.21 -20.51 0.52
C ARG A 44 3.80 -19.31 -0.19
N THR A 45 2.94 -18.47 -0.75
CA THR A 45 3.36 -17.18 -1.26
C THR A 45 3.53 -16.23 -0.07
N ILE A 46 4.76 -15.91 0.28
CA ILE A 46 5.03 -14.90 1.31
C ILE A 46 4.91 -13.55 0.64
N THR A 47 3.81 -12.85 0.89
CA THR A 47 3.76 -11.41 0.60
C THR A 47 4.68 -10.71 1.60
N HIS A 48 5.58 -9.86 1.09
CA HIS A 48 6.36 -9.02 1.98
C HIS A 48 5.41 -8.08 2.70
N GLN A 49 5.33 -8.18 4.04
CA GLN A 49 4.58 -7.22 4.83
C GLN A 49 5.17 -5.84 4.55
N HIS A 50 4.37 -4.97 3.92
CA HIS A 50 4.77 -3.63 3.58
C HIS A 50 4.94 -2.83 4.87
N GLY A 51 6.17 -2.81 5.39
CA GLY A 51 6.57 -1.78 6.34
C GLY A 51 6.38 -0.42 5.70
N TYR A 52 6.24 0.61 6.53
CA TYR A 52 6.15 1.98 6.02
C TYR A 52 7.31 2.28 5.06
N PRO A 53 7.04 2.85 3.88
CA PRO A 53 8.06 3.01 2.83
C PRO A 53 9.21 3.93 3.23
N TRP A 54 9.00 4.83 4.19
CA TRP A 54 10.05 5.67 4.77
C TRP A 54 10.89 4.97 5.86
N ILE A 55 10.59 3.73 6.25
CA ILE A 55 11.40 2.99 7.23
C ILE A 55 12.48 2.19 6.50
N THR A 56 13.67 2.78 6.44
CA THR A 56 14.87 2.15 5.88
C THR A 56 15.41 1.05 6.79
N ILE A 57 16.25 0.17 6.23
CA ILE A 57 16.94 -0.89 6.97
C ILE A 57 17.81 -0.28 8.09
N GLU A 58 18.47 0.84 7.81
CA GLU A 58 19.31 1.56 8.77
C GLU A 58 18.50 2.13 9.93
N LEU A 59 17.35 2.76 9.65
CA LEU A 59 16.45 3.23 10.69
C LEU A 59 15.97 2.07 11.58
N ARG A 60 15.63 0.94 10.97
CA ARG A 60 15.23 -0.27 11.69
C ARG A 60 16.36 -0.84 12.54
N ARG A 61 17.62 -0.79 12.07
CA ARG A 61 18.81 -1.16 12.86
C ARG A 61 18.95 -0.24 14.07
N MET A 62 18.77 1.06 13.93
CA MET A 62 18.81 2.02 15.05
C MET A 62 17.69 1.77 16.06
N MET A 63 16.45 1.54 15.61
CA MET A 63 15.32 1.17 16.49
C MET A 63 15.64 -0.09 17.31
N ARG A 64 16.16 -1.15 16.67
CA ARG A 64 16.57 -2.38 17.39
C ARG A 64 17.70 -2.12 18.39
N LYS A 65 18.66 -1.25 18.08
CA LYS A 65 19.73 -0.87 19.03
C LYS A 65 19.13 -0.17 20.27
N ARG A 66 18.21 0.77 20.05
CA ARG A 66 17.46 1.46 21.12
C ARG A 66 16.72 0.45 22.01
N ASP A 67 15.99 -0.48 21.41
CA ASP A 67 15.17 -1.45 22.14
C ASP A 67 16.02 -2.45 22.92
N ARG A 68 17.14 -2.91 22.33
CA ARG A 68 18.13 -3.73 23.05
C ARG A 68 18.68 -2.99 24.27
N LEU A 69 19.01 -1.71 24.14
CA LEU A 69 19.52 -0.91 25.25
C LEU A 69 18.47 -0.72 26.35
N TYR A 70 17.21 -0.46 25.98
CA TYR A 70 16.10 -0.40 26.93
C TYR A 70 15.92 -1.71 27.70
N ASN A 71 15.97 -2.84 26.99
CA ASN A 71 15.87 -4.15 27.61
C ASN A 71 17.03 -4.45 28.57
N LYS A 72 18.24 -3.95 28.27
CA LYS A 72 19.38 -4.01 29.21
C LYS A 72 19.11 -3.15 30.46
N ILE A 73 18.65 -1.91 30.29
CA ILE A 73 18.31 -1.01 31.41
C ILE A 73 17.24 -1.63 32.31
N LYS A 74 16.25 -2.34 31.76
CA LYS A 74 15.19 -3.01 32.55
C LYS A 74 15.75 -4.16 33.41
N LYS A 75 16.82 -4.81 32.98
CA LYS A 75 17.41 -5.99 33.64
C LYS A 75 18.50 -5.64 34.64
N THR A 76 19.20 -4.52 34.46
CA THR A 76 20.33 -4.12 35.30
C THR A 76 19.87 -3.12 36.36
N ALA A 77 20.37 -3.23 37.59
CA ALA A 77 20.19 -2.21 38.62
C ALA A 77 20.80 -0.87 38.14
N ASP A 78 20.21 0.23 38.60
CA ASP A 78 20.28 1.57 38.02
C ASP A 78 21.66 1.97 37.46
N ASN A 79 21.74 2.09 36.12
CA ASN A 79 22.94 2.54 35.42
C ASN A 79 22.67 3.85 34.69
N GLY A 80 23.05 4.97 35.33
CA GLY A 80 22.86 6.32 34.79
C GLY A 80 23.48 6.51 33.40
N LYS A 81 24.66 5.91 33.14
CA LYS A 81 25.32 6.01 31.82
C LYS A 81 24.48 5.34 30.72
N MET A 82 23.92 4.17 31.00
CA MET A 82 23.04 3.48 30.03
C MET A 82 21.75 4.25 29.78
N ARG A 83 21.15 4.85 30.81
CA ARG A 83 19.95 5.70 30.66
C ARG A 83 20.23 6.93 29.78
N THR A 84 21.36 7.60 29.98
CA THR A 84 21.78 8.73 29.14
C THR A 84 22.02 8.30 27.70
N ALA A 85 22.74 7.19 27.48
CA ALA A 85 22.93 6.62 26.14
C ALA A 85 21.60 6.26 25.46
N TYR A 86 20.63 5.73 26.21
CA TYR A 86 19.29 5.45 25.70
C TYR A 86 18.53 6.71 25.31
N LYS A 87 18.57 7.77 26.12
CA LYS A 87 17.96 9.07 25.79
C LYS A 87 18.55 9.60 24.49
N ASN A 88 19.87 9.63 24.36
CA ASN A 88 20.56 10.10 23.15
C ASN A 88 20.14 9.29 21.92
N LEU A 89 20.13 7.95 22.03
CA LEU A 89 19.74 7.07 20.94
C LEU A 89 18.25 7.19 20.58
N LYS A 90 17.38 7.41 21.57
CA LYS A 90 15.95 7.68 21.36
C LYS A 90 15.75 8.97 20.57
N HIS A 91 16.45 10.05 20.94
CA HIS A 91 16.39 11.32 20.21
C HIS A 91 16.92 11.19 18.79
N LEU A 92 18.02 10.46 18.59
CA LEU A 92 18.58 10.19 17.28
C LEU A 92 17.58 9.42 16.40
N VAL A 93 16.98 8.34 16.92
CA VAL A 93 15.95 7.57 16.20
C VAL A 93 14.73 8.44 15.84
N GLN A 94 14.29 9.33 16.73
CA GLN A 94 13.18 10.25 16.44
C GLN A 94 13.55 11.23 15.34
N LYS A 95 14.75 11.82 15.38
CA LYS A 95 15.26 12.72 14.35
C LYS A 95 15.31 12.02 12.99
N GLU A 96 15.92 10.84 12.93
CA GLU A 96 16.07 10.09 11.68
C GLU A 96 14.72 9.58 11.16
N THR A 97 13.80 9.16 12.02
CA THR A 97 12.43 8.80 11.61
C THR A 97 11.74 9.98 10.90
N ARG A 98 11.81 11.19 11.49
CA ARG A 98 11.23 12.39 10.89
C ARG A 98 11.92 12.74 9.57
N LYS A 99 13.25 12.66 9.52
CA LYS A 99 14.04 12.91 8.31
C LYS A 99 13.63 11.96 7.17
N CYS A 100 13.57 10.67 7.44
CA CYS A 100 13.17 9.69 6.44
C CYS A 100 11.72 9.91 5.96
N TYR A 101 10.80 10.26 6.86
CA TYR A 101 9.44 10.61 6.49
C TYR A 101 9.39 11.81 5.55
N TRP A 102 10.06 12.91 5.89
CA TRP A 102 10.07 14.11 5.05
C TRP A 102 10.76 13.90 3.71
N ASN A 103 11.84 13.11 3.68
CA ASN A 103 12.49 12.71 2.42
C ASN A 103 11.51 11.92 1.53
N TYR A 104 10.77 10.96 2.11
CA TYR A 104 9.73 10.24 1.39
C TYR A 104 8.62 11.15 0.85
N VAL A 105 8.12 12.09 1.66
CA VAL A 105 7.09 13.05 1.23
C VAL A 105 7.64 13.96 0.12
N SER A 106 8.87 14.45 0.27
CA SER A 106 9.56 15.25 -0.75
C SER A 106 9.60 14.50 -2.08
N ASN A 107 10.02 13.24 -2.07
CA ASN A 107 10.09 12.40 -3.27
C ASN A 107 8.72 12.08 -3.90
N ILE A 108 7.62 12.22 -3.14
CA ILE A 108 6.27 12.05 -3.68
C ILE A 108 5.74 13.34 -4.31
N VAL A 109 5.99 14.47 -3.66
CA VAL A 109 5.43 15.77 -4.05
C VAL A 109 6.26 16.42 -5.15
N ALA A 110 7.59 16.38 -5.00
CA ALA A 110 8.57 16.97 -5.90
C ALA A 110 9.75 16.00 -6.07
N PRO A 111 9.58 14.89 -6.81
CA PRO A 111 10.72 14.04 -7.16
C PRO A 111 11.71 14.81 -8.02
N ASP A 112 13.01 14.48 -7.89
CA ASP A 112 14.07 15.02 -8.76
C ASP A 112 13.90 14.56 -10.22
N ASP A 113 13.26 13.40 -10.41
CA ASP A 113 12.86 12.83 -11.71
C ASP A 113 11.48 13.34 -12.17
N LYS A 114 10.94 12.74 -13.25
CA LYS A 114 9.59 13.06 -13.75
C LYS A 114 8.51 12.94 -12.66
N PRO A 115 7.68 13.97 -12.45
CA PRO A 115 6.64 13.96 -11.43
C PRO A 115 5.59 12.88 -11.72
N ASN A 116 5.24 12.11 -10.69
CA ASN A 116 4.16 11.11 -10.76
C ASN A 116 2.92 11.61 -9.99
N PRO A 117 1.98 12.30 -10.67
CA PRO A 117 0.81 12.88 -10.01
C PRO A 117 -0.05 11.81 -9.32
N LYS A 118 -0.12 10.58 -9.86
CA LYS A 118 -0.92 9.50 -9.25
C LYS A 118 -0.42 9.13 -7.86
N LYS A 119 0.90 9.07 -7.64
CA LYS A 119 1.49 8.78 -6.32
C LYS A 119 1.20 9.91 -5.33
N CYS A 120 1.34 11.16 -5.76
CA CYS A 120 1.03 12.33 -4.95
C CYS A 120 -0.46 12.37 -4.55
N PHE A 121 -1.38 12.23 -5.51
CA PHE A 121 -2.81 12.20 -5.22
C PHE A 121 -3.23 10.99 -4.39
N SER A 122 -2.61 9.82 -4.58
CA SER A 122 -2.84 8.65 -3.72
C SER A 122 -2.45 8.94 -2.27
N PHE A 123 -1.24 9.49 -2.05
CA PHE A 123 -0.77 9.90 -0.74
C PHE A 123 -1.69 10.96 -0.10
N LEU A 124 -2.07 11.99 -0.84
CA LEU A 124 -3.00 13.02 -0.37
C LEU A 124 -4.38 12.44 -0.01
N LYS A 125 -4.91 11.52 -0.80
CA LYS A 125 -6.19 10.84 -0.50
C LYS A 125 -6.11 10.06 0.80
N CYS A 126 -5.02 9.34 1.05
CA CYS A 126 -4.83 8.63 2.32
C CYS A 126 -4.69 9.57 3.54
N MET A 127 -4.27 10.81 3.33
CA MET A 127 -4.13 11.82 4.39
C MET A 127 -5.45 12.53 4.72
N ARG A 128 -6.42 12.55 3.80
CA ARG A 128 -7.72 13.19 4.01
C ARG A 128 -8.53 12.36 5.02
N LYS A 129 -8.90 12.97 6.14
CA LYS A 129 -9.77 12.38 7.17
C LYS A 129 -11.25 12.63 6.91
N GLU A 130 -11.56 13.47 5.93
CA GLU A 130 -12.93 13.80 5.54
C GLU A 130 -13.45 12.73 4.58
N THR A 131 -14.54 12.06 4.96
CA THR A 131 -15.44 11.41 4.02
C THR A 131 -16.07 12.49 3.16
N ALA A 132 -15.40 12.87 2.08
CA ALA A 132 -15.94 13.78 1.07
C ALA A 132 -17.03 13.05 0.26
N GLY A 133 -18.12 12.67 0.93
CA GLY A 133 -19.40 12.54 0.24
C GLY A 133 -19.85 13.93 -0.19
N VAL A 134 -20.46 14.04 -1.36
CA VAL A 134 -21.16 15.28 -1.72
C VAL A 134 -22.22 15.52 -0.64
N PRO A 135 -22.13 16.61 0.14
CA PRO A 135 -23.08 16.88 1.20
C PRO A 135 -24.49 16.90 0.60
N PRO A 136 -25.49 16.38 1.31
CA PRO A 136 -26.82 16.32 0.75
C PRO A 136 -27.36 17.72 0.49
N LEU A 137 -27.97 17.91 -0.69
CA LEU A 137 -28.57 19.18 -1.06
C LEU A 137 -29.91 19.31 -0.34
N LYS A 138 -30.10 20.44 0.36
CA LYS A 138 -31.39 20.83 0.90
C LYS A 138 -32.13 21.69 -0.11
N HIS A 139 -33.33 21.28 -0.48
CA HIS A 139 -34.26 22.08 -1.27
C HIS A 139 -35.62 22.05 -0.57
N GLU A 140 -36.17 23.22 -0.25
CA GLU A 140 -37.52 23.39 0.35
C GLU A 140 -37.76 22.54 1.61
N GLY A 141 -36.74 22.41 2.47
CA GLY A 141 -36.84 21.67 3.74
C GLY A 141 -36.59 20.16 3.63
N GLN A 142 -36.55 19.59 2.42
CA GLN A 142 -36.22 18.18 2.19
C GLN A 142 -34.75 18.00 1.81
N THR A 143 -34.15 16.91 2.32
CA THR A 143 -32.73 16.59 2.13
C THR A 143 -32.61 15.46 1.12
N SER A 144 -32.13 15.74 -0.09
CA SER A 144 -31.98 14.74 -1.15
C SER A 144 -30.59 14.11 -1.13
N ASN A 145 -30.53 12.78 -1.03
CA ASN A 145 -29.29 11.99 -1.04
C ASN A 145 -28.97 11.39 -2.42
N ASP A 146 -29.97 11.21 -3.28
CA ASP A 146 -29.86 10.53 -4.57
C ASP A 146 -29.20 11.39 -5.65
N THR A 147 -28.34 10.79 -6.46
CA THR A 147 -27.50 11.48 -7.46
C THR A 147 -28.32 12.14 -8.58
N VAL A 148 -29.40 11.47 -9.01
CA VAL A 148 -30.32 11.99 -10.04
C VAL A 148 -31.06 13.22 -9.52
N ASP A 149 -31.56 13.16 -8.30
CA ASP A 149 -32.32 14.24 -7.71
C ASP A 149 -31.42 15.43 -7.38
N LYS A 150 -30.21 15.22 -6.85
CA LYS A 150 -29.21 16.28 -6.69
C LYS A 150 -28.93 17.03 -7.99
N SER A 151 -28.83 16.29 -9.10
CA SER A 151 -28.57 16.87 -10.43
C SER A 151 -29.75 17.70 -10.94
N LYS A 152 -30.98 17.19 -10.79
CA LYS A 152 -32.20 17.92 -11.15
C LYS A 152 -32.35 19.22 -10.34
N HIS A 153 -32.15 19.15 -9.03
CA HIS A 153 -32.23 20.32 -8.14
C HIS A 153 -31.17 21.37 -8.48
N SER A 154 -29.94 20.94 -8.77
CA SER A 154 -28.86 21.87 -9.16
C SER A 154 -29.22 22.61 -10.45
N ASN A 155 -29.69 21.89 -11.48
CA ASN A 155 -30.12 22.49 -12.74
C ASN A 155 -31.31 23.45 -12.54
N GLN A 156 -32.27 23.09 -11.70
CA GLN A 156 -33.42 23.94 -11.40
C GLN A 156 -33.03 25.23 -10.68
N CYS A 157 -32.11 25.17 -9.71
CA CYS A 157 -31.57 26.35 -9.06
C CYS A 157 -30.85 27.27 -10.06
N LEU A 158 -30.06 26.72 -10.98
CA LEU A 158 -29.39 27.50 -12.02
C LEU A 158 -30.40 28.23 -12.91
N LEU A 159 -31.45 27.53 -13.38
CA LEU A 159 -32.53 28.13 -14.18
C LEU A 159 -33.30 29.23 -13.44
N LYS A 160 -33.56 29.05 -12.13
CA LYS A 160 -34.19 30.09 -11.29
C LYS A 160 -33.31 31.34 -11.22
N THR A 161 -32.00 31.18 -11.03
CA THR A 161 -31.06 32.31 -10.92
C THR A 161 -30.86 33.04 -12.25
N THR A 162 -30.82 32.33 -13.38
CA THR A 162 -30.72 32.97 -14.70
C THR A 162 -32.00 33.73 -15.03
N LYS A 163 -33.18 33.15 -14.74
CA LYS A 163 -34.47 33.82 -14.95
C LYS A 163 -34.61 35.09 -14.11
N LEU A 164 -34.23 35.05 -12.84
CA LEU A 164 -34.19 36.24 -11.97
C LEU A 164 -33.22 37.31 -12.49
N LYS A 165 -32.03 36.91 -12.96
CA LYS A 165 -31.07 37.85 -13.56
C LYS A 165 -31.61 38.51 -14.82
N CYS A 166 -32.30 37.77 -15.69
CA CYS A 166 -32.93 38.33 -16.90
C CYS A 166 -34.05 39.30 -16.54
N GLN A 167 -34.92 38.97 -15.59
CA GLN A 167 -35.99 39.89 -15.14
C GLN A 167 -35.42 41.18 -14.52
N ILE A 168 -34.36 41.07 -13.71
CA ILE A 168 -33.68 42.24 -13.16
C ILE A 168 -33.05 43.09 -14.26
N TRP A 169 -32.53 42.47 -15.32
CA TRP A 169 -31.96 43.17 -16.47
C TRP A 169 -33.05 43.88 -17.31
N GLU A 170 -34.19 43.23 -17.56
CA GLU A 170 -35.34 43.83 -18.25
C GLU A 170 -35.92 45.04 -17.49
N ILE A 171 -36.05 44.93 -16.17
CA ILE A 171 -36.52 46.05 -15.32
C ILE A 171 -35.55 47.24 -15.38
N LYS A 172 -34.24 46.98 -15.42
CA LYS A 172 -33.21 48.04 -15.50
C LYS A 172 -33.13 48.73 -16.87
N ASN A 173 -33.61 48.09 -17.93
CA ASN A 173 -33.54 48.61 -19.30
C ASN A 173 -34.90 49.04 -19.87
N SER A 174 -36.00 48.89 -19.12
CA SER A 174 -37.36 49.28 -19.53
C SER A 174 -37.84 50.58 -18.87
N THR A 175 -36.94 51.33 -18.21
CA THR A 175 -37.24 52.69 -17.71
C THR A 175 -36.67 53.70 -18.72
N PRO A 176 -37.50 54.61 -19.27
CA PRO A 176 -37.06 55.63 -20.25
C PRO A 176 -36.17 56.71 -19.61
#